data_AF-A0A962JTP3-F1
#
_entry.id   AF-A0A962JTP3-F1
#
_cell.length_a   1.000
_cell.length_b   1.000
_cell.length_c   1.000
_cell.angle_alpha   90.00
_cell.angle_beta   90.00
_cell.angle_gamma   90.00
#
_symmetry.space_group_name_H-M   'P 1'
#
loop_
_entity.id
_entity.type
_entity.pdbx_description
1 polymer ?
#
loop_
_entity_poly.entity_id
_entity_poly.type
_entity_poly.pdbx_seq_one_letter_code
_entity_poly.pdbx_strand_id
1 'polypeptide(L)'
;GAVSRRRNEETEYPQDLQRAIGGNTQPDVQLPEDLESELEDDVTVEPAVQQKQPKQDSATLQNEAEIRKLVEEADIYIAYGRYERALEMLRPAVNKNPTNAILRLKLVEVFLATGDVAGLSQQEADLQAIGDDEALSKLEELKAETAVAKADAIDSGGDVEETEFDLADDDVDNIEEQEKNTDLEEGIEFTLDDVGSDENEADVADDIASSVDDLDFLGDTDEAATKLELGRAYIDMADKDAAIEILNEVIDSGNEEQRDEAKKLLESIA
;
A
#
# COMPACT_ATOMS: atom_id res chain seq x y z
N GLY A 1 -43.86 35.38 22.06
CA GLY A 1 -42.96 34.56 21.25
C GLY A 1 -41.65 34.44 21.97
N ALA A 2 -41.14 33.22 22.10
CA ALA A 2 -40.16 32.79 23.08
C ALA A 2 -38.73 33.34 22.86
N VAL A 3 -38.02 33.41 23.99
CA VAL A 3 -36.62 33.80 24.18
C VAL A 3 -35.70 32.73 23.59
N SER A 4 -34.84 33.11 22.65
CA SER A 4 -33.72 32.28 22.20
C SER A 4 -32.51 32.54 23.10
N ARG A 5 -32.25 31.63 24.03
CA ARG A 5 -30.93 31.45 24.66
C ARG A 5 -30.56 29.98 24.47
N ARG A 6 -29.72 29.69 23.46
CA ARG A 6 -29.00 28.42 23.40
C ARG A 6 -27.68 28.63 24.14
N ARG A 7 -27.54 27.91 25.25
CA ARG A 7 -26.37 27.85 26.13
C ARG A 7 -25.71 26.48 25.91
N ASN A 8 -24.38 26.51 25.86
CA ASN A 8 -23.41 25.42 25.78
C ASN A 8 -23.88 24.05 26.31
N GLU A 9 -23.58 23.00 25.54
CA GLU A 9 -23.52 21.62 26.02
C GLU A 9 -22.09 21.12 25.75
N GLU A 10 -21.27 21.30 26.77
CA GLU A 10 -19.96 20.67 26.98
C GLU A 10 -20.28 19.27 27.51
N THR A 11 -19.91 18.23 26.78
CA THR A 11 -20.13 16.83 27.18
C THR A 11 -19.19 16.46 28.33
N GLU A 12 -19.66 16.71 29.54
CA GLU A 12 -19.06 16.34 30.82
C GLU A 12 -19.24 14.83 31.07
N TYR A 13 -18.13 14.13 31.31
CA TYR A 13 -18.12 12.71 31.69
C TYR A 13 -18.87 12.50 33.03
N PRO A 14 -19.72 11.48 33.18
CA PRO A 14 -20.48 11.26 34.41
C PRO A 14 -19.58 10.84 35.60
N GLN A 15 -19.69 11.60 36.70
CA GLN A 15 -18.90 11.56 37.93
C GLN A 15 -19.31 10.43 38.92
N ASP A 16 -19.64 9.22 38.43
CA ASP A 16 -20.25 8.17 39.26
C ASP A 16 -19.25 7.10 39.79
N LEU A 17 -18.06 7.49 40.26
CA LEU A 17 -17.16 6.58 40.98
C LEU A 17 -16.63 7.10 42.33
N GLN A 18 -17.31 8.08 42.94
CA GLN A 18 -16.86 8.67 44.22
C GLN A 18 -17.80 8.40 45.41
N ARG A 19 -18.42 7.21 45.50
CA ARG A 19 -19.27 6.88 46.67
C ARG A 19 -19.21 5.45 47.21
N ALA A 20 -18.07 4.76 47.07
CA ALA A 20 -17.88 3.42 47.63
C ALA A 20 -16.71 3.29 48.62
N ILE A 21 -16.27 4.37 49.26
CA ILE A 21 -15.29 4.30 50.36
C ILE A 21 -15.80 5.11 51.54
N GLY A 22 -16.63 4.46 52.34
CA GLY A 22 -17.19 5.02 53.56
C GLY A 22 -17.92 3.95 54.35
N GLY A 23 -17.18 3.07 55.02
CA GLY A 23 -17.78 1.99 55.80
C GLY A 23 -16.75 1.02 56.37
N ASN A 24 -16.22 1.38 57.53
CA ASN A 24 -15.38 0.62 58.44
C ASN A 24 -15.89 -0.81 58.69
N THR A 25 -15.19 -1.87 58.25
CA THR A 25 -15.19 -3.20 58.89
C THR A 25 -13.96 -4.01 58.42
N GLN A 26 -13.02 -4.26 59.33
CA GLN A 26 -11.98 -5.28 59.17
C GLN A 26 -12.63 -6.68 59.11
N PRO A 27 -12.02 -7.60 58.35
CA PRO A 27 -11.78 -8.92 58.89
C PRO A 27 -10.29 -9.23 58.85
N ASP A 28 -9.75 -9.60 60.01
CA ASP A 28 -8.42 -10.20 60.19
C ASP A 28 -8.21 -11.34 59.18
N VAL A 29 -7.28 -11.14 58.25
CA VAL A 29 -6.63 -12.24 57.54
C VAL A 29 -5.20 -12.26 58.03
N GLN A 30 -4.92 -13.12 59.00
CA GLN A 30 -3.56 -13.45 59.42
C GLN A 30 -2.76 -13.92 58.19
N LEU A 31 -1.78 -13.13 57.76
CA LEU A 31 -0.68 -13.63 56.95
C LEU A 31 0.29 -14.40 57.88
N PRO A 32 0.70 -15.63 57.54
CA PRO A 32 1.71 -16.35 58.32
C PRO A 32 3.07 -15.64 58.25
N GLU A 33 3.75 -15.60 59.40
CA GLU A 33 4.99 -14.86 59.71
C GLU A 33 6.28 -15.42 59.08
N ASP A 34 6.21 -16.44 58.22
CA ASP A 34 7.40 -17.15 57.74
C ASP A 34 7.84 -16.66 56.35
N LEU A 35 8.42 -15.46 56.25
CA LEU A 35 9.39 -15.13 55.18
C LEU A 35 10.19 -13.81 55.42
N GLU A 36 10.12 -13.22 56.61
CA GLU A 36 11.05 -12.15 57.04
C GLU A 36 12.32 -12.73 57.69
N SER A 37 13.09 -13.51 56.91
CA SER A 37 14.50 -13.84 57.22
C SER A 37 15.08 -14.46 55.95
N GLU A 38 16.13 -14.00 55.29
CA GLU A 38 17.20 -13.09 55.63
C GLU A 38 17.60 -12.42 54.30
N LEU A 39 17.58 -11.09 54.27
CA LEU A 39 18.52 -10.37 53.43
C LEU A 39 19.85 -10.44 54.16
N GLU A 40 20.91 -10.82 53.43
CA GLU A 40 22.31 -10.43 53.60
C GLU A 40 23.22 -11.58 53.11
N ASP A 41 23.57 -11.56 51.82
CA ASP A 41 24.94 -11.22 51.43
C ASP A 41 25.19 -11.44 49.93
N ASP A 42 25.90 -10.46 49.36
CA ASP A 42 26.56 -10.47 48.04
C ASP A 42 25.70 -10.23 46.79
N VAL A 43 25.24 -8.99 46.64
CA VAL A 43 25.07 -8.40 45.30
C VAL A 43 25.93 -7.14 45.24
N THR A 44 27.07 -7.29 44.55
CA THR A 44 27.89 -6.19 44.04
C THR A 44 27.01 -5.09 43.47
N VAL A 45 27.21 -3.88 44.00
CA VAL A 45 26.52 -2.65 43.57
C VAL A 45 27.01 -2.30 42.16
N GLU A 46 26.32 -2.77 41.13
CA GLU A 46 26.34 -2.15 39.80
C GLU A 46 25.38 -0.96 39.78
N PRO A 47 25.75 0.17 39.17
CA PRO A 47 24.94 1.38 39.20
C PRO A 47 23.67 1.13 38.39
N ALA A 48 22.52 1.30 39.06
CA ALA A 48 21.20 1.54 38.52
C ALA A 48 21.10 1.47 36.98
N VAL A 49 20.87 0.28 36.44
CA VAL A 49 20.18 0.15 35.16
C VAL A 49 18.78 0.68 35.41
N GLN A 50 18.61 1.95 35.04
CA GLN A 50 17.31 2.58 34.89
C GLN A 50 16.45 1.61 34.08
N GLN A 51 15.52 0.90 34.74
CA GLN A 51 14.45 0.21 34.06
C GLN A 51 13.60 1.32 33.41
N LYS A 52 14.00 1.70 32.19
CA LYS A 52 13.12 2.37 31.24
C LYS A 52 11.99 1.38 31.02
N GLN A 53 10.86 1.64 31.66
CA GLN A 53 9.55 1.19 31.17
C GLN A 53 9.57 1.35 29.64
N PRO A 54 9.15 0.35 28.85
CA PRO A 54 8.98 0.56 27.43
C PRO A 54 7.93 1.64 27.32
N LYS A 55 8.37 2.87 27.00
CA LYS A 55 7.49 3.84 26.39
C LYS A 55 7.07 3.14 25.12
N GLN A 56 5.87 2.56 25.10
CA GLN A 56 5.27 2.17 23.83
C GLN A 56 5.23 3.46 23.04
N ASP A 57 6.15 3.54 22.09
CA ASP A 57 6.39 4.74 21.31
C ASP A 57 5.06 5.08 20.64
N SER A 58 4.53 6.26 20.96
CA SER A 58 3.31 6.79 20.33
C SER A 58 3.37 6.71 18.80
N ALA A 59 4.58 6.69 18.23
CA ALA A 59 4.86 6.51 16.80
C ALA A 59 4.55 5.10 16.28
N THR A 60 4.83 4.03 17.04
CA THR A 60 4.54 2.65 16.61
C THR A 60 3.03 2.40 16.56
N LEU A 61 2.30 2.91 17.55
CA LEU A 61 0.84 2.82 17.59
C LEU A 61 0.17 3.66 16.48
N GLN A 62 0.75 4.81 16.13
CA GLN A 62 0.30 5.64 15.01
C GLN A 62 0.54 4.94 13.67
N ASN A 63 1.73 4.37 13.46
CA ASN A 63 2.04 3.60 12.26
C ASN A 63 1.09 2.41 12.10
N GLU A 64 0.78 1.69 13.17
CA GLU A 64 -0.16 0.55 13.10
C GLU A 64 -1.60 1.00 12.76
N ALA A 65 -2.03 2.15 13.27
CA ALA A 65 -3.33 2.72 12.94
C ALA A 65 -3.40 3.20 11.47
N GLU A 66 -2.33 3.80 10.96
CA GLU A 66 -2.23 4.19 9.56
C GLU A 66 -2.22 2.98 8.63
N ILE A 67 -1.49 1.92 9.00
CA ILE A 67 -1.47 0.65 8.25
C ILE A 67 -2.86 0.04 8.18
N ARG A 68 -3.60 0.00 9.31
CA ARG A 68 -4.99 -0.49 9.32
C ARG A 68 -5.88 0.30 8.36
N LYS A 69 -5.83 1.63 8.42
CA LYS A 69 -6.60 2.48 7.51
C LYS A 69 -6.26 2.21 6.04
N LEU A 70 -4.97 2.05 5.74
CA LEU A 70 -4.51 1.78 4.38
C LEU A 70 -4.99 0.43 3.86
N VAL A 71 -4.96 -0.60 4.72
CA VAL A 71 -5.46 -1.94 4.41
C VAL A 71 -6.97 -1.88 4.13
N GLU A 72 -7.73 -1.20 4.99
CA GLU A 72 -9.17 -1.00 4.80
C GLU A 72 -9.48 -0.27 3.48
N GLU A 73 -8.69 0.74 3.13
CA GLU A 73 -8.87 1.46 1.88
C GLU A 73 -8.50 0.61 0.65
N ALA A 74 -7.44 -0.20 0.76
CA ALA A 74 -7.08 -1.17 -0.27
C ALA A 74 -8.15 -2.26 -0.45
N ASP A 75 -8.78 -2.74 0.63
CA ASP A 75 -9.91 -3.68 0.55
C ASP A 75 -11.03 -3.13 -0.32
N ILE A 76 -11.37 -1.85 -0.13
CA ILE A 76 -12.38 -1.15 -0.90
C ILE A 76 -11.99 -1.13 -2.39
N TYR A 77 -10.75 -0.73 -2.71
CA TYR A 77 -10.30 -0.69 -4.11
C TYR A 77 -10.34 -2.06 -4.79
N ILE A 78 -9.90 -3.11 -4.10
CA ILE A 78 -9.94 -4.49 -4.61
C ILE A 78 -11.38 -4.94 -4.85
N ALA A 79 -12.29 -4.65 -3.92
CA ALA A 79 -13.71 -4.99 -4.07
C ALA A 79 -14.35 -4.30 -5.28
N TYR A 80 -13.88 -3.10 -5.64
CA TYR A 80 -14.30 -2.38 -6.85
C TYR A 80 -13.50 -2.72 -8.11
N GLY A 81 -12.56 -3.67 -8.04
CA GLY A 81 -11.69 -4.05 -9.17
C GLY A 81 -10.67 -2.98 -9.57
N ARG A 82 -10.42 -1.97 -8.72
CA ARG A 82 -9.45 -0.90 -8.96
C ARG A 82 -8.06 -1.28 -8.44
N TYR A 83 -7.47 -2.32 -9.01
CA TYR A 83 -6.20 -2.88 -8.56
C TYR A 83 -5.03 -1.91 -8.68
N GLU A 84 -5.00 -1.07 -9.73
CA GLU A 84 -3.94 -0.08 -9.94
C GLU A 84 -3.83 0.91 -8.78
N ARG A 85 -4.97 1.45 -8.32
CA ARG A 85 -5.02 2.34 -7.16
C ARG A 85 -4.61 1.63 -5.87
N ALA A 86 -5.01 0.38 -5.69
CA ALA A 86 -4.57 -0.42 -4.56
C ALA A 86 -3.04 -0.62 -4.57
N LEU A 87 -2.43 -0.88 -5.74
CA LEU A 87 -0.97 -1.03 -5.86
C LEU A 87 -0.22 0.27 -5.61
N GLU A 88 -0.67 1.38 -6.19
CA GLU A 88 -0.09 2.71 -5.98
C GLU A 88 -0.04 3.08 -4.49
N MET A 89 -1.07 2.69 -3.74
CA MET A 89 -1.18 2.92 -2.32
C MET A 89 -0.36 1.95 -1.46
N LEU A 90 -0.40 0.65 -1.77
CA LEU A 90 0.22 -0.40 -0.94
C LEU A 90 1.73 -0.52 -1.14
N ARG A 91 2.25 -0.31 -2.36
CA ARG A 91 3.70 -0.37 -2.64
C ARG A 91 4.52 0.58 -1.77
N PRO A 92 4.20 1.90 -1.68
CA PRO A 92 4.96 2.80 -0.81
C PRO A 92 4.82 2.43 0.66
N ALA A 93 3.68 1.87 1.08
CA ALA A 93 3.48 1.45 2.45
C ALA A 93 4.30 0.21 2.84
N VAL A 94 4.43 -0.75 1.93
CA VAL A 94 5.32 -1.91 2.11
C VAL A 94 6.78 -1.47 2.12
N ASN A 95 7.16 -0.51 1.26
CA ASN A 95 8.52 0.04 1.29
C ASN A 95 8.84 0.75 2.62
N LYS A 96 7.85 1.46 3.20
CA LYS A 96 7.98 2.08 4.54
C LYS A 96 8.01 1.03 5.66
N ASN A 97 7.32 -0.09 5.50
CA ASN A 97 7.18 -1.15 6.50
C ASN A 97 7.48 -2.53 5.91
N PRO A 98 8.76 -2.81 5.57
CA PRO A 98 9.13 -4.02 4.82
C PRO A 98 8.95 -5.30 5.63
N THR A 99 8.82 -5.22 6.95
CA THR A 99 8.59 -6.39 7.83
C THR A 99 7.12 -6.61 8.15
N ASN A 100 6.21 -5.78 7.62
CA ASN A 100 4.79 -5.90 7.93
C ASN A 100 4.13 -6.95 7.01
N ALA A 101 3.81 -8.10 7.59
CA ALA A 101 3.21 -9.21 6.84
C ALA A 101 1.80 -8.88 6.31
N ILE A 102 1.02 -8.05 7.02
CA ILE A 102 -0.35 -7.68 6.62
C ILE A 102 -0.35 -6.90 5.30
N LEU A 103 0.53 -5.90 5.17
CA LEU A 103 0.63 -5.11 3.94
C LEU A 103 1.10 -5.96 2.75
N ARG A 104 2.01 -6.91 2.99
CA ARG A 104 2.50 -7.82 1.96
C ARG A 104 1.44 -8.81 1.50
N LEU A 105 0.67 -9.38 2.43
CA LEU A 105 -0.51 -10.18 2.11
C LEU A 105 -1.50 -9.40 1.25
N LYS A 106 -1.71 -8.12 1.59
CA LYS A 106 -2.59 -7.28 0.80
C LYS A 106 -2.09 -7.05 -0.62
N LEU A 107 -0.78 -6.84 -0.82
CA LEU A 107 -0.19 -6.80 -2.16
C LEU A 107 -0.33 -8.12 -2.91
N VAL A 108 -0.14 -9.26 -2.23
CA VAL A 108 -0.33 -10.60 -2.80
C VAL A 108 -1.75 -10.76 -3.34
N GLU A 109 -2.78 -10.38 -2.58
CA GLU A 109 -4.17 -10.43 -3.05
C GLU A 109 -4.37 -9.63 -4.34
N VAL A 110 -3.80 -8.43 -4.42
CA VAL A 110 -3.87 -7.61 -5.62
C VAL A 110 -3.14 -8.28 -6.79
N PHE A 111 -1.94 -8.83 -6.57
CA PHE A 111 -1.18 -9.50 -7.62
C PHE A 111 -1.85 -10.78 -8.12
N LEU A 112 -2.51 -11.54 -7.25
CA LEU A 112 -3.31 -12.69 -7.65
C LEU A 112 -4.51 -12.26 -8.51
N ALA A 113 -5.15 -11.13 -8.16
CA ALA A 113 -6.28 -10.59 -8.91
C ALA A 113 -5.87 -10.02 -10.27
N THR A 114 -4.72 -9.34 -10.38
CA THR A 114 -4.19 -8.81 -11.65
C THR A 114 -3.47 -9.87 -12.49
N GLY A 115 -3.08 -11.00 -11.88
CA GLY A 115 -2.29 -12.05 -12.53
C GLY A 115 -0.81 -11.70 -12.68
N ASP A 116 -0.29 -10.75 -11.90
CA ASP A 116 1.13 -10.40 -11.90
C ASP A 116 1.95 -11.44 -11.14
N VAL A 117 2.41 -12.46 -11.87
CA VAL A 117 3.21 -13.57 -11.33
C VAL A 117 4.60 -13.12 -10.86
N ALA A 118 5.17 -12.08 -11.46
CA ALA A 118 6.50 -11.59 -11.10
C ALA A 118 6.46 -10.86 -9.77
N GLY A 119 5.49 -9.95 -9.60
CA GLY A 119 5.24 -9.25 -8.34
C GLY A 119 4.87 -10.23 -7.23
N LEU A 120 4.05 -11.24 -7.53
CA LEU A 120 3.66 -12.28 -6.59
C LEU A 120 4.89 -13.05 -6.06
N SER A 121 5.74 -13.60 -6.94
CA SER A 121 6.92 -14.37 -6.54
C SER A 121 7.87 -13.57 -5.64
N GLN A 122 8.03 -12.27 -5.91
CA GLN A 122 8.83 -11.40 -5.07
C GLN A 122 8.24 -11.23 -3.67
N GLN A 123 6.92 -10.97 -3.55
CA GLN A 123 6.28 -10.82 -2.25
C GLN A 123 6.29 -12.09 -1.43
N GLU A 124 6.24 -13.26 -2.07
CA GLU A 124 6.37 -14.55 -1.40
C GLU A 124 7.75 -14.75 -0.77
N ALA A 125 8.81 -14.48 -1.53
CA ALA A 125 10.17 -14.58 -1.04
C ALA A 125 10.37 -13.65 0.17
N ASP A 126 9.82 -12.44 0.09
CA ASP A 126 9.89 -11.49 1.19
C ASP A 126 9.06 -11.92 2.42
N LEU A 127 7.85 -12.48 2.22
CA LEU A 127 7.04 -13.03 3.32
C LEU A 127 7.72 -14.23 3.98
N GLN A 128 8.36 -15.10 3.20
CA GLN A 128 9.18 -16.20 3.71
C GLN A 128 10.39 -15.70 4.49
N ALA A 129 11.02 -14.61 4.05
CA ALA A 129 12.12 -13.98 4.76
C ALA A 129 11.70 -13.36 6.11
N ILE A 130 10.44 -12.90 6.22
CA ILE A 130 9.87 -12.45 7.50
C ILE A 130 9.64 -13.64 8.43
N GLY A 131 9.25 -14.80 7.89
CA GLY A 131 9.02 -16.02 8.67
C GLY A 131 7.76 -15.97 9.54
N ASP A 132 6.73 -15.24 9.09
CA ASP A 132 5.43 -15.21 9.74
C ASP A 132 4.56 -16.37 9.22
N ASP A 133 4.47 -17.44 10.03
CA ASP A 133 3.72 -18.66 9.69
C ASP A 133 2.24 -18.39 9.40
N GLU A 134 1.62 -17.43 10.10
CA GLU A 134 0.21 -17.08 9.88
C GLU A 134 0.02 -16.45 8.50
N ALA A 135 0.94 -15.56 8.13
CA ALA A 135 0.92 -14.93 6.82
C ALA A 135 1.23 -15.92 5.69
N LEU A 136 2.18 -16.84 5.89
CA LEU A 136 2.47 -17.88 4.91
C LEU A 136 1.28 -18.81 4.68
N SER A 137 0.55 -19.19 5.74
CA SER A 137 -0.67 -20.00 5.60
C SER A 137 -1.76 -19.27 4.80
N LYS A 138 -1.95 -17.97 5.04
CA LYS A 138 -2.93 -17.15 4.29
C LYS A 138 -2.54 -16.98 2.82
N LEU A 139 -1.25 -16.81 2.55
CA LEU A 139 -0.72 -16.75 1.19
C LEU A 139 -1.06 -18.03 0.40
N GLU A 140 -0.85 -19.21 0.98
CA GLU A 140 -1.21 -20.48 0.33
C GLU A 140 -2.72 -20.61 0.11
N GLU A 141 -3.53 -20.20 1.08
CA GLU A 141 -4.99 -20.20 0.97
C GLU A 141 -5.47 -19.31 -0.19
N LEU A 142 -4.98 -18.06 -0.28
CA LEU A 142 -5.33 -17.12 -1.34
C LEU A 142 -4.93 -17.63 -2.74
N LYS A 143 -3.75 -18.25 -2.85
CA LYS A 143 -3.32 -18.90 -4.09
C LYS A 143 -4.23 -20.06 -4.47
N ALA A 144 -4.59 -20.91 -3.52
CA ALA A 144 -5.47 -22.04 -3.77
C ALA A 144 -6.87 -21.57 -4.20
N GLU A 145 -7.44 -20.56 -3.53
CA GLU A 145 -8.75 -20.00 -3.87
C GLU A 145 -8.75 -19.39 -5.28
N THR A 146 -7.73 -18.64 -5.64
CA THR A 146 -7.62 -18.05 -6.99
C THR A 146 -7.32 -19.08 -8.08
N ALA A 147 -6.58 -20.15 -7.77
CA ALA A 147 -6.38 -21.27 -8.69
C ALA A 147 -7.70 -22.03 -8.96
N VAL A 148 -8.51 -22.26 -7.93
CA VAL A 148 -9.84 -22.88 -8.08
C VAL A 148 -10.79 -21.98 -8.87
N ALA A 149 -10.78 -20.67 -8.61
CA ALA A 149 -11.58 -19.70 -9.38
C ALA A 149 -11.20 -19.66 -10.87
N LYS A 150 -9.90 -19.80 -11.19
CA LYS A 150 -9.44 -19.91 -12.59
C LYS A 150 -9.77 -21.26 -13.21
N ALA A 151 -9.74 -22.36 -12.46
CA ALA A 151 -10.09 -23.68 -12.96
C ALA A 151 -11.59 -23.80 -13.31
N ASP A 152 -12.47 -23.20 -12.50
CA ASP A 152 -13.93 -23.20 -12.76
C ASP A 152 -14.30 -22.34 -13.99
N ALA A 153 -13.48 -21.32 -14.30
CA ALA A 153 -13.63 -20.53 -15.52
C ALA A 153 -13.24 -21.31 -16.81
N ILE A 154 -12.49 -22.42 -16.70
CA ILE A 154 -12.07 -23.24 -17.85
C ILE A 154 -13.14 -24.26 -18.26
N ASP A 155 -14.01 -24.70 -17.34
CA ASP A 155 -15.11 -25.64 -17.63
C ASP A 155 -16.28 -24.99 -18.41
N SER A 156 -16.27 -23.66 -18.54
CA SER A 156 -17.26 -22.91 -19.32
C SER A 156 -16.76 -22.48 -20.71
N GLY A 157 -16.32 -23.47 -21.51
CA GLY A 157 -16.49 -23.41 -22.97
C GLY A 157 -15.39 -22.76 -23.82
N GLY A 158 -14.12 -22.85 -23.42
CA GLY A 158 -12.98 -22.49 -24.26
C GLY A 158 -12.16 -23.72 -24.64
N ASP A 159 -12.24 -24.14 -25.91
CA ASP A 159 -11.34 -25.10 -26.55
C ASP A 159 -9.91 -24.53 -26.51
N VAL A 160 -9.13 -24.88 -25.48
CA VAL A 160 -7.70 -24.57 -25.39
C VAL A 160 -6.99 -25.91 -25.31
N GLU A 161 -6.19 -26.19 -26.34
CA GLU A 161 -5.38 -27.40 -26.44
C GLU A 161 -4.60 -27.64 -25.14
N GLU A 162 -4.83 -28.82 -24.58
CA GLU A 162 -4.08 -29.40 -23.48
C GLU A 162 -2.60 -29.49 -23.88
N THR A 163 -1.78 -28.61 -23.31
CA THR A 163 -0.38 -29.00 -23.08
C THR A 163 -0.37 -29.76 -21.77
N GLU A 164 -0.51 -31.09 -21.87
CA GLU A 164 -0.24 -32.03 -20.78
C GLU A 164 1.15 -31.75 -20.22
N PHE A 165 1.21 -31.06 -19.08
CA PHE A 165 2.36 -31.09 -18.20
C PHE A 165 2.25 -32.39 -17.37
N ASP A 166 2.77 -33.45 -17.95
CA ASP A 166 2.80 -34.80 -17.38
C ASP A 166 3.78 -34.82 -16.19
N LEU A 167 3.24 -34.64 -14.98
CA LEU A 167 3.93 -34.99 -13.74
C LEU A 167 3.85 -36.50 -13.54
N ALA A 168 4.68 -37.23 -14.29
CA ALA A 168 4.94 -38.64 -14.03
C ALA A 168 6.14 -38.76 -13.07
N ASP A 169 5.82 -39.07 -11.81
CA ASP A 169 6.66 -39.84 -10.91
C ASP A 169 7.11 -41.14 -11.61
N ASP A 170 8.39 -41.27 -11.96
CA ASP A 170 9.20 -42.48 -11.78
C ASP A 170 10.67 -42.25 -12.21
N ASP A 171 11.58 -43.03 -11.63
CA ASP A 171 13.03 -43.11 -11.90
C ASP A 171 13.96 -42.07 -11.24
N VAL A 172 13.95 -42.10 -9.90
CA VAL A 172 15.16 -41.90 -9.10
C VAL A 172 16.05 -43.14 -9.27
N ASP A 173 16.91 -43.19 -10.29
CA ASP A 173 18.13 -44.03 -10.34
C ASP A 173 18.88 -43.84 -11.68
N ASN A 174 19.43 -42.64 -11.93
CA ASN A 174 20.57 -42.52 -12.86
C ASN A 174 21.37 -41.23 -12.66
N ILE A 175 21.99 -41.07 -11.49
CA ILE A 175 23.12 -40.15 -11.34
C ILE A 175 24.37 -40.92 -11.79
N GLU A 176 24.59 -40.97 -13.10
CA GLU A 176 25.93 -41.19 -13.65
C GLU A 176 26.53 -39.83 -14.01
N GLU A 177 27.63 -39.53 -13.35
CA GLU A 177 28.50 -38.38 -13.57
C GLU A 177 28.81 -38.19 -15.06
N GLN A 178 28.41 -37.04 -15.60
CA GLN A 178 29.08 -36.46 -16.77
C GLN A 178 29.45 -35.01 -16.48
N GLU A 179 30.63 -34.85 -15.85
CA GLU A 179 31.47 -33.69 -16.12
C GLU A 179 31.90 -33.72 -17.59
N LYS A 180 31.35 -32.82 -18.42
CA LYS A 180 32.07 -32.29 -19.58
C LYS A 180 31.43 -31.03 -20.17
N ASN A 181 32.03 -29.89 -19.81
CA ASN A 181 32.47 -28.81 -20.71
C ASN A 181 31.58 -28.47 -21.92
N THR A 182 30.84 -27.37 -21.78
CA THR A 182 30.55 -26.39 -22.83
C THR A 182 30.70 -25.02 -22.17
N ASP A 183 31.87 -24.40 -22.15
CA ASP A 183 32.48 -23.67 -23.27
C ASP A 183 31.46 -22.88 -24.09
N LEU A 184 30.87 -21.87 -23.44
CA LEU A 184 30.30 -20.70 -24.08
C LEU A 184 30.83 -19.47 -23.33
N GLU A 185 32.05 -19.10 -23.69
CA GLU A 185 32.52 -17.72 -23.63
C GLU A 185 31.56 -16.86 -24.45
N GLU A 186 30.82 -15.97 -23.80
CA GLU A 186 30.57 -14.61 -24.29
C GLU A 186 30.56 -13.70 -23.07
N GLY A 187 31.77 -13.36 -22.63
CA GLY A 187 32.00 -12.23 -21.75
C GLY A 187 31.67 -10.96 -22.53
N ILE A 188 30.50 -10.39 -22.26
CA ILE A 188 30.16 -9.04 -22.68
C ILE A 188 30.95 -8.11 -21.76
N GLU A 189 32.20 -7.84 -22.14
CA GLU A 189 33.05 -6.81 -21.55
C GLU A 189 32.49 -5.45 -21.98
N PHE A 190 31.66 -4.84 -21.11
CA PHE A 190 31.29 -3.43 -21.26
C PHE A 190 32.52 -2.58 -20.93
N THR A 191 33.34 -2.33 -21.95
CA THR A 191 34.45 -1.37 -21.89
C THR A 191 33.86 0.03 -21.74
N LEU A 192 33.93 0.54 -20.51
CA LEU A 192 33.69 1.91 -20.09
C LEU A 192 34.81 2.84 -20.59
N ASP A 193 34.94 3.02 -21.90
CA ASP A 193 35.92 3.94 -22.49
C ASP A 193 35.51 4.36 -23.92
N ASP A 194 34.44 5.14 -24.07
CA ASP A 194 34.28 6.07 -25.22
C ASP A 194 33.24 7.18 -24.96
N VAL A 195 33.25 7.78 -23.77
CA VAL A 195 32.64 9.11 -23.58
C VAL A 195 33.70 10.16 -23.90
N GLY A 196 34.08 10.18 -25.18
CA GLY A 196 34.76 11.31 -25.79
C GLY A 196 33.87 12.54 -25.67
N SER A 197 34.38 13.55 -24.99
CA SER A 197 33.81 14.88 -24.90
C SER A 197 33.49 15.40 -26.29
N ASP A 198 32.21 15.62 -26.58
CA ASP A 198 31.81 16.66 -27.50
C ASP A 198 30.61 17.40 -26.92
N GLU A 199 30.78 18.71 -26.94
CA GLU A 199 29.94 19.70 -26.31
C GLU A 199 28.94 20.11 -27.39
N ASN A 200 27.64 19.82 -27.23
CA ASN A 200 26.49 20.63 -27.65
C ASN A 200 25.19 19.83 -27.78
N GLU A 201 24.15 20.41 -27.18
CA GLU A 201 22.74 20.42 -27.60
C GLU A 201 22.11 19.10 -28.07
N ALA A 202 21.44 18.41 -27.14
CA ALA A 202 20.01 18.06 -27.21
C ALA A 202 19.77 16.81 -26.36
N ASP A 203 19.17 16.97 -25.18
CA ASP A 203 18.33 15.92 -24.57
C ASP A 203 17.38 16.55 -23.54
N VAL A 204 16.23 16.97 -24.05
CA VAL A 204 15.04 17.36 -23.30
C VAL A 204 14.18 16.10 -23.21
N ALA A 205 14.51 15.18 -22.30
CA ALA A 205 13.76 13.92 -22.17
C ALA A 205 13.81 13.27 -20.78
N ASP A 206 14.34 13.94 -19.75
CA ASP A 206 14.54 13.33 -18.43
C ASP A 206 13.91 14.13 -17.26
N ASP A 207 12.96 15.03 -17.55
CA ASP A 207 12.34 15.91 -16.53
C ASP A 207 10.79 15.89 -16.52
N ILE A 208 10.16 14.92 -17.21
CA ILE A 208 8.68 14.76 -17.23
C ILE A 208 8.20 13.63 -16.30
N ALA A 209 9.09 12.78 -15.79
CA ALA A 209 8.69 11.62 -14.99
C ALA A 209 8.66 11.87 -13.45
N SER A 210 9.15 13.00 -12.97
CA SER A 210 9.21 13.31 -11.52
C SER A 210 8.10 14.23 -11.00
N SER A 211 7.11 14.57 -11.83
CA SER A 211 6.03 15.52 -11.48
C SER A 211 4.62 14.91 -11.43
N VAL A 212 4.50 13.58 -11.35
CA VAL A 212 3.21 12.90 -11.17
C VAL A 212 2.86 12.62 -9.70
N ASP A 213 3.78 12.87 -8.76
CA ASP A 213 3.57 12.71 -7.31
C ASP A 213 3.07 14.00 -6.61
N ASP A 214 2.82 15.07 -7.35
CA ASP A 214 2.22 16.34 -6.87
C ASP A 214 0.75 16.52 -7.31
N LEU A 215 0.09 15.46 -7.80
CA LEU A 215 -1.31 15.55 -8.27
C LEU A 215 -2.36 15.60 -7.14
N ASP A 216 -1.98 15.31 -5.90
CA ASP A 216 -2.87 15.43 -4.72
C ASP A 216 -2.82 16.82 -4.04
N PHE A 217 -1.99 17.74 -4.55
CA PHE A 217 -2.02 19.18 -4.17
C PHE A 217 -2.73 20.05 -5.22
N LEU A 218 -3.22 19.44 -6.29
CA LEU A 218 -3.98 20.10 -7.33
C LEU A 218 -5.45 20.14 -6.92
N GLY A 219 -5.76 21.10 -6.05
CA GLY A 219 -7.14 21.53 -5.85
C GLY A 219 -7.81 21.80 -7.20
N ASP A 220 -9.14 21.64 -7.26
CA ASP A 220 -10.09 21.78 -8.39
C ASP A 220 -9.68 22.65 -9.61
N THR A 221 -8.78 23.61 -9.43
CA THR A 221 -8.07 24.39 -10.45
C THR A 221 -7.29 23.58 -11.51
N ASP A 222 -6.77 22.39 -11.23
CA ASP A 222 -6.03 21.61 -12.24
C ASP A 222 -6.92 20.68 -13.06
N GLU A 223 -8.04 20.24 -12.49
CA GLU A 223 -9.04 19.49 -13.24
C GLU A 223 -9.57 20.34 -14.41
N ALA A 224 -9.81 21.63 -14.16
CA ALA A 224 -10.19 22.58 -15.21
C ALA A 224 -9.08 22.80 -16.26
N ALA A 225 -7.81 22.73 -15.89
CA ALA A 225 -6.68 22.80 -16.82
C ALA A 225 -6.67 21.58 -17.76
N THR A 226 -6.81 20.38 -17.18
CA THR A 226 -6.87 19.12 -17.93
C THR A 226 -8.07 19.09 -18.88
N LYS A 227 -9.24 19.56 -18.43
CA LYS A 227 -10.44 19.69 -19.27
C LYS A 227 -10.25 20.70 -20.40
N LEU A 228 -9.51 21.78 -20.18
CA LEU A 228 -9.20 22.76 -21.23
C LEU A 228 -8.34 22.14 -22.33
N GLU A 229 -7.33 21.35 -21.97
CA GLU A 229 -6.51 20.61 -22.93
C GLU A 229 -7.32 19.54 -23.68
N LEU A 230 -8.19 18.81 -22.98
CA LEU A 230 -9.07 17.84 -23.60
C LEU A 230 -10.04 18.49 -24.59
N GLY A 231 -10.60 19.66 -24.24
CA GLY A 231 -11.45 20.45 -25.14
C GLY A 231 -10.73 20.85 -26.43
N ARG A 232 -9.44 21.20 -26.36
CA ARG A 232 -8.61 21.47 -27.56
C ARG A 232 -8.42 20.25 -28.43
N ALA A 233 -8.14 19.09 -27.83
CA ALA A 233 -7.99 17.85 -28.57
C ALA A 233 -9.28 17.49 -29.33
N TYR A 234 -10.46 17.72 -28.74
CA TYR A 234 -11.73 17.51 -29.44
C TYR A 234 -11.94 18.47 -30.61
N ILE A 235 -11.50 19.74 -30.51
CA ILE A 235 -11.51 20.67 -31.65
C ILE A 235 -10.62 20.15 -32.78
N ASP A 236 -9.42 19.67 -32.46
CA ASP A 236 -8.47 19.14 -33.44
C ASP A 236 -8.99 17.87 -34.14
N MET A 237 -9.76 17.05 -33.43
CA MET A 237 -10.48 15.89 -33.99
C MET A 237 -11.77 16.28 -34.74
N ALA A 238 -12.08 17.57 -34.85
CA ALA A 238 -13.31 18.13 -35.42
C ALA A 238 -14.61 17.67 -34.73
N ASP A 239 -14.51 17.16 -33.50
CA ASP A 239 -15.66 16.87 -32.65
C ASP A 239 -16.02 18.12 -31.83
N LYS A 240 -16.69 19.04 -32.52
CA LYS A 240 -17.09 20.33 -31.95
C LYS A 240 -18.11 20.20 -30.84
N ASP A 241 -19.01 19.22 -30.91
CA ASP A 241 -20.08 19.04 -29.94
C ASP A 241 -19.48 18.59 -28.59
N ALA A 242 -18.56 17.62 -28.61
CA ALA A 242 -17.82 17.20 -27.41
C ALA A 242 -16.93 18.32 -26.85
N ALA A 243 -16.23 19.06 -27.72
CA ALA A 243 -15.42 20.20 -27.30
C ALA A 243 -16.25 21.28 -26.59
N ILE A 244 -17.46 21.59 -27.08
CA ILE A 244 -18.34 22.58 -26.45
C ILE A 244 -18.76 22.13 -25.06
N GLU A 245 -19.14 20.86 -24.87
CA GLU A 245 -19.55 20.32 -23.57
C GLU A 245 -18.45 20.50 -22.52
N ILE A 246 -17.23 20.07 -22.85
CA ILE A 246 -16.09 20.11 -21.93
C ILE A 246 -15.64 21.56 -21.66
N LEU A 247 -15.62 22.43 -22.67
CA LEU A 247 -15.25 23.83 -22.48
C LEU A 247 -16.28 24.61 -21.64
N ASN A 248 -17.56 24.23 -21.65
CA ASN A 248 -18.55 24.79 -20.73
C ASN A 248 -18.29 24.35 -19.29
N GLU A 249 -17.87 23.11 -19.05
CA GLU A 249 -17.45 22.69 -17.72
C GLU A 249 -16.25 23.51 -17.21
N VAL A 250 -15.27 23.81 -18.07
CA VAL A 250 -14.14 24.70 -17.72
C VAL A 250 -14.62 26.11 -17.39
N ILE A 251 -15.68 26.61 -18.06
CA ILE A 251 -16.27 27.91 -17.74
C ILE A 251 -16.93 27.92 -16.36
N ASP A 252 -17.42 26.79 -15.87
CA ASP A 252 -18.10 26.67 -14.59
C ASP A 252 -17.13 26.38 -13.43
N SER A 253 -16.09 25.58 -13.66
CA SER A 253 -15.15 25.14 -12.60
C SER A 253 -13.75 25.75 -12.67
N GLY A 254 -13.36 26.40 -13.78
CA GLY A 254 -12.02 26.95 -13.97
C GLY A 254 -11.75 28.29 -13.30
N ASN A 255 -10.48 28.66 -13.23
CA ASN A 255 -10.04 29.99 -12.80
C ASN A 255 -10.28 31.05 -13.89
N GLU A 256 -10.11 32.34 -13.58
CA GLU A 256 -10.41 33.44 -14.52
C GLU A 256 -9.67 33.30 -15.87
N GLU A 257 -8.41 32.89 -15.84
CA GLU A 257 -7.59 32.70 -17.05
C GLU A 257 -8.10 31.53 -17.91
N GLN A 258 -8.37 30.37 -17.29
CA GLN A 258 -8.89 29.17 -17.96
C GLN A 258 -10.29 29.42 -18.56
N ARG A 259 -11.15 30.13 -17.82
CA ARG A 259 -12.50 30.48 -18.31
C ARG A 259 -12.45 31.39 -19.52
N ASP A 260 -11.54 32.36 -19.54
CA ASP A 260 -11.39 33.26 -20.68
C ASP A 260 -10.79 32.57 -21.90
N GLU A 261 -9.89 31.62 -21.68
CA GLU A 261 -9.34 30.78 -22.74
C GLU A 261 -10.40 29.81 -23.31
N ALA A 262 -11.21 29.18 -22.45
CA ALA A 262 -12.34 28.35 -22.87
C ALA A 262 -13.36 29.15 -23.69
N LYS A 263 -13.69 30.39 -23.31
CA LYS A 263 -14.55 31.27 -24.12
C LYS A 263 -13.97 31.56 -25.51
N LYS A 264 -12.66 31.85 -25.61
CA LYS A 264 -12.01 32.07 -26.92
C LYS A 264 -12.09 30.83 -27.80
N LEU A 265 -11.91 29.65 -27.22
CA LEU A 265 -12.05 28.38 -27.94
C LEU A 265 -13.49 28.18 -28.40
N LEU A 266 -14.49 28.42 -27.55
CA LEU A 266 -15.91 28.37 -27.95
C LEU A 266 -16.25 29.35 -29.08
N GLU A 267 -15.71 30.58 -29.05
CA GLU A 267 -15.87 31.56 -30.14
C GLU A 267 -15.24 31.10 -31.46
N SER A 268 -14.20 30.27 -31.41
CA SER A 268 -13.56 29.71 -32.61
C SER A 268 -14.35 28.55 -33.23
N ILE A 269 -15.18 27.88 -32.43
CA ILE A 269 -15.98 26.73 -32.83
C ILE A 269 -17.32 27.16 -33.43
N ALA A 270 -17.90 28.24 -32.90
CA ALA A 270 -19.19 28.86 -33.29
C ALA A 270 -19.16 29.48 -34.69
#